data_AF-A0A1I6UEC4-F1
#
_entry.id   AF-A0A1I6UEC4-F1
#
_cell.length_a   1.000
_cell.length_b   1.000
_cell.length_c   1.000
_cell.angle_alpha   90.00
_cell.angle_beta   90.00
_cell.angle_gamma   90.00
#
_symmetry.space_group_name_H-M   'P 1'
#
loop_
_entity.id
_entity.type
_entity.pdbx_description
1 polymer ?
#
loop_
_entity_poly.entity_id
_entity_poly.type
_entity_poly.pdbx_seq_one_letter_code
_entity_poly.pdbx_strand_id
1 'polypeptide(L)' 'MREAMKVLLCRELARRWAVSLERVHELAEHDPFFPKPYVILPPEDIRLYLEQDIIEYEKRHAELVQVYIRGRNLRSFL' A
#
# COMPACT_ATOMS: atom_id res chain seq x y z
N MET A 1 -20.39 16.27 6.21
CA MET A 1 -20.29 14.81 6.46
C MET A 1 -18.89 14.57 6.99
N ARG A 2 -18.70 13.91 8.14
CA ARG A 2 -17.35 13.49 8.56
C ARG A 2 -16.98 12.32 7.65
N GLU A 3 -15.98 12.47 6.79
CA GLU A 3 -15.38 11.32 6.12
C GLU A 3 -14.91 10.34 7.19
N ALA A 4 -15.41 9.11 7.15
CA ALA A 4 -14.97 8.08 8.08
C ALA A 4 -13.51 7.77 7.77
N MET A 5 -12.65 7.83 8.78
CA MET A 5 -11.23 7.56 8.63
C MET A 5 -11.03 6.08 8.28
N LYS A 6 -10.53 5.83 7.06
CA LYS A 6 -10.31 4.46 6.57
C LYS A 6 -8.89 4.01 6.89
N VAL A 7 -8.79 2.82 7.48
CA VAL A 7 -7.53 2.15 7.79
C VAL A 7 -7.39 0.87 6.96
N LEU A 8 -6.15 0.48 6.67
CA LEU A 8 -5.79 -0.67 5.85
C LEU A 8 -4.85 -1.60 6.61
N LEU A 9 -5.06 -2.90 6.48
CA LEU A 9 -4.18 -3.97 6.93
C LEU A 9 -3.05 -4.21 5.91
N CYS A 10 -1.92 -4.79 6.36
CA CYS A 10 -0.86 -5.24 5.44
C CYS A 10 -1.39 -6.14 4.31
N ARG A 11 -2.38 -7.00 4.61
CA ARG A 11 -3.01 -7.89 3.61
C ARG A 11 -3.77 -7.10 2.54
N GLU A 12 -4.38 -5.97 2.90
CA GLU A 12 -5.08 -5.11 1.95
C GLU A 12 -4.08 -4.36 1.07
N LEU A 13 -2.95 -3.90 1.63
CA LEU A 13 -1.84 -3.31 0.87
C LEU A 13 -1.25 -4.31 -0.12
N ALA A 14 -1.02 -5.55 0.31
CA ALA A 14 -0.51 -6.62 -0.55
C ALA A 14 -1.44 -6.86 -1.76
N ARG A 15 -2.76 -6.89 -1.51
CA ARG A 15 -3.77 -7.01 -2.58
C ARG A 15 -3.79 -5.79 -3.49
N ARG A 16 -3.71 -4.58 -2.92
CA ARG A 16 -3.75 -3.31 -3.64
C ARG A 16 -2.58 -3.15 -4.60
N TRP A 17 -1.39 -3.56 -4.18
CA TRP A 17 -0.16 -3.48 -4.98
C TRP A 17 0.15 -4.76 -5.76
N ALA A 18 -0.71 -5.78 -5.66
CA ALA A 18 -0.51 -7.11 -6.24
C ALA A 18 0.87 -7.74 -5.91
N VAL A 19 1.32 -7.56 -4.67
CA VAL A 19 2.57 -8.11 -4.13
C VAL A 19 2.31 -9.13 -3.01
N SER A 20 3.34 -9.85 -2.57
CA SER A 20 3.24 -10.73 -1.41
C SER A 20 3.11 -9.93 -0.11
N LEU A 21 2.57 -10.56 0.94
CA LEU A 21 2.52 -9.96 2.28
C LEU A 21 3.94 -9.69 2.81
N GLU A 22 4.88 -10.61 2.55
CA GLU A 22 6.30 -10.47 2.89
C GLU A 22 6.89 -9.19 2.30
N ARG A 23 6.57 -8.89 1.02
CA ARG A 23 7.05 -7.66 0.38
C ARG A 23 6.55 -6.40 1.07
N VAL A 24 5.31 -6.40 1.57
CA VAL A 24 4.77 -5.27 2.36
C VAL A 24 5.51 -5.15 3.69
N HIS A 25 5.84 -6.26 4.35
CA HIS A 25 6.63 -6.24 5.58
C HIS A 25 8.05 -5.74 5.34
N GLU A 26 8.73 -6.19 4.28
CA GLU A 26 10.05 -5.68 3.90
C GLU A 26 10.03 -4.16 3.69
N LEU A 27 9.03 -3.62 2.98
CA LEU A 27 8.89 -2.18 2.80
C LEU A 27 8.68 -1.48 4.15
N ALA A 28 7.82 -2.03 5.01
CA ALA A 28 7.57 -1.45 6.33
C ALA A 28 8.79 -1.48 7.27
N GLU A 29 9.74 -2.39 7.06
CA GLU A 29 10.96 -2.52 7.88
C GLU A 29 12.15 -1.76 7.31
N HIS A 30 12.27 -1.71 5.97
CA HIS A 30 13.48 -1.22 5.30
C HIS A 30 13.31 0.10 4.56
N ASP A 31 12.10 0.46 4.16
CA ASP A 31 11.88 1.75 3.50
C ASP A 31 11.64 2.85 4.56
N PRO A 32 12.56 3.82 4.71
CA PRO A 32 12.44 4.87 5.71
C PRO A 32 11.25 5.83 5.45
N PHE A 33 10.69 5.81 4.24
CA PHE A 33 9.52 6.61 3.87
C PHE A 33 8.21 5.84 3.98
N PHE A 34 8.25 4.56 4.33
CA PHE A 34 7.04 3.76 4.49
C PHE A 34 6.15 4.35 5.60
N PRO A 35 4.82 4.40 5.41
CA PRO A 35 3.90 4.92 6.42
C PRO A 35 4.02 4.19 7.74
N LYS A 36 4.02 4.95 8.84
CA LYS A 36 3.98 4.36 10.17
C LYS A 36 2.58 3.78 10.43
N PRO A 37 2.48 2.67 11.18
CA PRO A 37 1.18 2.16 11.58
C PRO A 37 0.46 3.20 12.45
N TYR A 38 -0.80 3.44 12.14
CA TYR A 38 -1.70 4.29 12.91
C TYR A 38 -2.10 3.62 14.22
N VAL A 39 -2.37 2.30 14.16
CA VAL A 39 -2.67 1.46 15.33
C VAL A 39 -1.97 0.12 15.18
N ILE A 40 -1.47 -0.41 16.29
CA ILE A 40 -0.98 -1.78 16.41
C ILE A 40 -1.90 -2.49 17.40
N LEU A 41 -2.57 -3.56 16.95
CA LEU A 41 -3.50 -4.32 17.78
C LEU A 41 -2.79 -5.55 18.40
N PRO A 42 -2.77 -5.67 19.74
CA PRO A 42 -2.31 -6.89 20.40
C PRO A 42 -3.35 -8.02 20.28
N PRO A 43 -2.97 -9.30 20.46
CA PRO A 43 -1.64 -9.81 20.81
C PRO A 43 -0.74 -10.13 19.60
N GLU A 44 -1.27 -10.08 18.38
CA GLU A 44 -0.57 -10.49 17.15
C GLU A 44 0.17 -9.33 16.46
N ASP A 45 0.27 -8.17 17.13
CA ASP A 45 0.86 -6.93 16.62
C ASP A 45 0.36 -6.54 15.23
N ILE A 46 -0.95 -6.66 15.00
CA ILE A 46 -1.57 -6.36 13.70
C ILE A 46 -1.48 -4.86 13.45
N ARG A 47 -0.74 -4.48 12.40
CA ARG A 47 -0.52 -3.09 11.99
C ARG A 47 -1.64 -2.60 11.08
N LEU A 48 -2.24 -1.48 11.45
CA LEU A 48 -3.23 -0.75 10.67
C LEU A 48 -2.64 0.58 10.18
N TYR A 49 -2.78 0.88 8.90
CA TYR A 49 -2.25 2.09 8.26
C TYR A 49 -3.38 2.99 7.81
N LEU A 50 -3.22 4.31 7.90
CA LEU A 50 -4.21 5.23 7.34
C LEU A 50 -4.18 5.16 5.82
N GLU A 51 -5.34 5.09 5.18
CA GLU A 51 -5.42 5.07 3.73
C GLU A 51 -4.79 6.34 3.10
N GLN A 52 -4.91 7.49 3.76
CA GLN A 52 -4.33 8.74 3.27
C GLN A 52 -2.80 8.71 3.23
N ASP A 53 -2.16 8.16 4.26
CA ASP A 53 -0.69 8.05 4.31
C ASP A 53 -0.19 7.05 3.25
N ILE A 54 -0.95 5.99 3.01
CA ILE A 54 -0.68 5.03 1.94
C ILE A 54 -0.78 5.71 0.57
N ILE A 55 -1.81 6.53 0.33
CA ILE A 55 -1.96 7.28 -0.93
C ILE A 55 -0.81 8.27 -1.13
N GLU A 56 -0.38 8.97 -0.08
CA GLU A 56 0.78 9.87 -0.14
C GLU A 56 2.08 9.12 -0.45
N TYR A 57 2.26 7.94 0.14
CA TYR A 57 3.38 7.06 -0.16
C TYR A 57 3.33 6.60 -1.63
N GLU A 58 2.19 6.13 -2.12
CA GLU A 58 1.99 5.69 -3.51
C GLU A 58 2.33 6.79 -4.55
N LYS A 59 2.09 8.07 -4.25
CA LYS A 59 2.47 9.17 -5.16
C LYS A 59 3.98 9.26 -5.41
N ARG A 60 4.79 8.80 -4.46
CA ARG A 60 6.26 8.76 -4.56
C ARG A 60 6.76 7.42 -5.11
N HIS A 61 5.93 6.38 -5.01
CA HIS A 61 6.21 5.01 -5.39
C HIS A 61 5.23 4.51 -6.45
N ALA A 62 5.21 5.20 -7.59
CA ALA A 62 4.26 4.91 -8.67
C ALA A 62 4.35 3.47 -9.18
N GLU A 63 5.51 2.82 -9.05
CA GLU A 63 5.75 1.42 -9.36
C GLU A 63 4.85 0.44 -8.59
N LEU A 64 4.40 0.79 -7.37
CA LEU A 64 3.53 -0.06 -6.55
C LEU A 64 2.09 -0.12 -7.07
N VAL A 65 1.65 0.95 -7.75
CA VAL A 65 0.28 1.07 -8.29
C VAL A 65 0.26 0.79 -9.79
N GLN A 66 1.41 0.90 -10.47
CA GLN A 66 1.59 0.51 -11.87
C GLN A 66 1.73 -1.01 -12.02
N VAL A 67 0.83 -1.78 -11.40
CA VAL A 67 0.61 -3.18 -11.74
C VAL A 67 0.07 -3.20 -13.16
N TYR A 68 1.03 -3.22 -14.09
CA TYR A 68 0.84 -3.29 -15.52
C TYR A 68 -0.24 -4.33 -15.79
N ILE A 69 -1.30 -3.90 -16.46
CA ILE A 69 -2.27 -4.77 -17.11
C ILE A 69 -1.45 -5.77 -17.93
N ARG A 70 -1.25 -6.96 -17.38
CA ARG A 70 -0.54 -8.07 -18.01
C ARG A 70 -1.48 -8.63 -19.09
N GLY A 71 -1.69 -7.84 -20.15
CA GLY A 71 -2.59 -8.19 -21.23
C GLY A 71 -3.01 -7.10 -22.22
N ARG A 72 -2.67 -5.80 -22.07
CA ARG A 72 -2.95 -4.79 -23.12
C ARG A 72 -2.15 -3.50 -22.92
N ASN A 73 -1.01 -3.38 -23.61
CA ASN A 73 -0.46 -2.07 -23.97
C ASN A 73 -1.21 -1.62 -25.24
N LEU A 74 -2.06 -0.60 -25.12
CA LEU A 74 -2.83 -0.01 -26.23
C LEU A 74 -2.44 1.46 -26.43
N ARG A 75 -1.17 1.80 -26.20
CA ARG A 75 -0.59 3.09 -26.55
C ARG A 75 0.85 2.95 -27.07
N SER A 76 1.00 2.12 -28.09
CA SER A 76 1.84 2.47 -29.24
C SER A 76 0.96 3.15 -30.29
N PHE A 77 1.54 4.10 -31.04
CA PHE A 77 0.93 4.99 -32.05
C PHE A 77 0.42 6.34 -31.53
N LEU A 78 1.37 7.24 -31.26
CA LEU A 78 1.47 8.48 -32.02
C LEU A 78 2.88 8.58 -32.61
#